data_AF-A0A4Y2J4K4-F1
#
_entry.id   AF-A0A4Y2J4K4-F1
#
_cell.length_a   1.000
_cell.length_b   1.000
_cell.length_c   1.000
_cell.angle_alpha   90.00
_cell.angle_beta   90.00
_cell.angle_gamma   90.00
#
_symmetry.space_group_name_H-M   'P 1'
#
loop_
_entity.id
_entity.type
_entity.pdbx_description
1 polymer ?
#
loop_
_entity_poly.entity_id
_entity_poly.type
_entity_poly.pdbx_seq_one_letter_code
_entity_poly.pdbx_strand_id
1 'polypeptide(L)'
;QLASSTTKCLIKIATHSATLGDYDRARKLFEELGTEALNNSLLKYTANENYVKAGLCFLANDPQDGKGLYDKLMEWKEINPSLSGSRECNFLAKLALAVIEDDVDELNEAIRSHESISKLSDW
;
A
#
# COMPACT_ATOMS: atom_id res chain seq x y z
N GLN A 1 3.69 -17.54 10.91
CA GLN A 1 4.85 -16.78 11.40
C GLN A 1 6.07 -17.11 10.56
N LEU A 2 6.35 -16.27 9.57
CA LEU A 2 7.63 -16.27 8.85
C LEU A 2 8.78 -15.93 9.82
N ALA A 3 9.94 -16.56 9.63
CA ALA A 3 11.14 -16.16 10.36
C ALA A 3 11.51 -14.71 10.02
N SER A 4 11.98 -13.95 11.01
CA SER A 4 12.33 -12.51 10.84
C SER A 4 13.32 -12.27 9.69
N SER A 5 14.23 -13.20 9.45
CA SER A 5 15.18 -13.16 8.31
C SER A 5 14.47 -13.32 6.96
N THR A 6 13.46 -14.18 6.87
CA THR A 6 12.66 -14.39 5.66
C THR A 6 11.84 -13.15 5.33
N THR A 7 11.16 -12.55 6.31
CA THR A 7 10.40 -11.30 6.11
C THR A 7 11.29 -10.17 5.58
N LYS A 8 12.48 -10.00 6.15
CA LYS A 8 13.44 -8.98 5.68
C LYS A 8 13.92 -9.24 4.25
N CYS A 9 14.11 -10.50 3.88
CA CYS A 9 14.49 -10.88 2.51
C CYS A 9 13.36 -10.56 1.53
N LEU A 10 12.12 -10.94 1.87
CA LEU A 10 10.95 -10.72 1.03
C LEU A 10 10.67 -9.23 0.80
N ILE A 11 10.82 -8.37 1.83
CA ILE A 11 10.70 -6.92 1.67
C ILE A 11 11.69 -6.41 0.62
N LYS A 12 12.96 -6.84 0.68
CA LYS A 12 13.97 -6.43 -0.30
C LYS A 12 13.62 -6.90 -1.71
N ILE A 13 13.13 -8.14 -1.85
CA ILE A 13 12.69 -8.68 -3.14
C ILE A 13 11.53 -7.85 -3.68
N ALA A 14 10.54 -7.51 -2.85
CA ALA A 14 9.40 -6.69 -3.24
C ALA A 14 9.83 -5.29 -3.68
N THR A 15 10.66 -4.62 -2.88
CA THR A 15 11.24 -3.30 -3.21
C THR A 15 12.01 -3.34 -4.53
N HIS A 16 12.89 -4.32 -4.73
CA HIS A 16 13.64 -4.46 -5.98
C HIS A 16 12.74 -4.75 -7.18
N SER A 17 11.71 -5.58 -7.01
CA SER A 17 10.74 -5.88 -8.09
C SER A 17 10.03 -4.59 -8.53
N ALA A 18 9.59 -3.76 -7.58
CA ALA A 18 8.97 -2.46 -7.87
C ALA A 18 9.94 -1.53 -8.62
N THR A 19 11.20 -1.44 -8.19
CA THR A 19 12.19 -0.57 -8.88
C THR A 19 12.54 -1.04 -10.29
N LEU A 20 12.33 -2.32 -10.60
CA LEU A 20 12.54 -2.89 -11.94
C LEU A 20 11.28 -2.79 -12.82
N GLY A 21 10.19 -2.22 -12.31
CA GLY A 21 8.90 -2.12 -13.00
C GLY A 21 8.04 -3.38 -12.92
N ASP A 22 8.45 -4.42 -12.19
CA ASP A 22 7.64 -5.62 -11.94
C ASP A 22 6.68 -5.38 -10.76
N TYR A 23 5.73 -4.47 -11.00
CA TYR A 23 4.78 -3.99 -10.00
C TYR A 23 3.80 -5.08 -9.54
N ASP A 24 3.41 -5.98 -10.43
CA ASP A 24 2.52 -7.10 -10.09
C ASP A 24 3.17 -8.06 -9.08
N ARG A 25 4.46 -8.36 -9.26
CA ARG A 25 5.20 -9.16 -8.31
C ARG A 25 5.40 -8.42 -6.99
N ALA A 26 5.77 -7.15 -7.05
CA ALA A 26 5.97 -6.33 -5.86
C ALA A 26 4.69 -6.24 -5.02
N ARG A 27 3.55 -5.95 -5.67
CA ARG A 27 2.23 -5.89 -5.05
C ARG A 27 1.88 -7.17 -4.30
N LYS A 28 1.99 -8.33 -4.96
CA LYS A 28 1.67 -9.63 -4.34
C LYS A 28 2.52 -9.89 -3.09
N LEU A 29 3.81 -9.59 -3.16
CA LEU A 29 4.72 -9.75 -2.02
C LEU A 29 4.36 -8.81 -0.88
N PHE A 30 4.04 -7.55 -1.17
CA PHE A 30 3.62 -6.59 -0.15
C PHE A 30 2.26 -6.95 0.48
N GLU A 31 1.28 -7.43 -0.30
CA GLU A 31 0.00 -7.94 0.23
C GLU A 31 0.21 -9.12 1.18
N GLU A 32 1.06 -10.08 0.80
CA GLU A 32 1.40 -11.24 1.63
C GLU A 32 2.11 -10.81 2.92
N LEU A 33 3.09 -9.91 2.83
CA LEU A 33 3.81 -9.36 3.98
C LEU A 33 2.88 -8.59 4.92
N GLY A 34 1.96 -7.80 4.38
CA GLY A 34 0.95 -7.07 5.14
C GLY A 34 0.03 -8.03 5.90
N THR A 35 -0.44 -9.07 5.22
CA THR A 35 -1.34 -10.08 5.79
C THR A 35 -0.65 -10.91 6.88
N GLU A 36 0.59 -11.34 6.64
CA GLU A 36 1.37 -12.08 7.64
C GLU A 36 1.70 -11.22 8.87
N ALA A 37 1.89 -9.90 8.71
CA ALA A 37 2.11 -9.00 9.82
C ALA A 37 0.88 -8.90 10.75
N LEU A 38 -0.34 -9.15 10.27
CA LEU A 38 -1.56 -9.19 11.10
C LEU A 38 -1.56 -10.32 12.11
N ASN A 39 -0.81 -11.41 11.86
CA ASN A 39 -0.62 -12.50 12.80
C ASN A 39 0.15 -12.06 14.07
N ASN A 40 0.70 -10.84 14.09
CA ASN A 40 1.36 -10.26 15.25
C ASN A 40 0.81 -8.86 15.54
N SER A 41 0.12 -8.71 16.67
CA SER A 41 -0.50 -7.45 17.08
C SER A 41 0.47 -6.28 17.28
N LEU A 42 1.78 -6.54 17.45
CA LEU A 42 2.83 -5.53 17.54
C LEU A 42 3.24 -4.97 16.16
N LEU A 43 2.95 -5.70 15.08
CA LEU A 43 3.35 -5.34 13.70
C LEU A 43 2.22 -4.71 12.89
N LYS A 44 1.14 -4.25 13.53
CA LYS A 44 0.01 -3.59 12.85
C LYS A 44 0.44 -2.39 12.01
N TYR A 45 1.39 -1.60 12.50
CA TYR A 45 1.92 -0.46 11.75
C TYR A 45 2.66 -0.92 10.49
N THR A 46 3.49 -1.96 10.61
CA THR A 46 4.17 -2.59 9.48
C THR A 46 3.18 -3.19 8.48
N ALA A 47 2.05 -3.73 8.93
CA ALA A 47 1.00 -4.22 8.03
C ALA A 47 0.44 -3.08 7.16
N ASN A 48 0.10 -1.95 7.78
CA ASN A 48 -0.42 -0.77 7.08
C ASN A 48 0.58 -0.22 6.05
N GLU A 49 1.87 -0.13 6.42
CA GLU A 49 2.92 0.30 5.48
C GLU A 49 3.00 -0.62 4.26
N ASN A 50 2.96 -1.94 4.44
CA ASN A 50 2.99 -2.88 3.33
C ASN A 50 1.76 -2.76 2.43
N TYR A 51 0.56 -2.55 2.99
CA TYR A 51 -0.63 -2.31 2.18
C TYR A 51 -0.56 -1.01 1.36
N VAL A 52 0.03 0.06 1.90
CA VAL A 52 0.29 1.29 1.12
C VAL A 52 1.21 0.98 -0.06
N LYS A 53 2.31 0.26 0.17
CA LYS A 53 3.24 -0.13 -0.89
C LYS A 53 2.57 -1.00 -1.96
N ALA A 54 1.71 -1.93 -1.55
CA ALA A 54 0.91 -2.73 -2.47
C ALA A 54 -0.05 -1.87 -3.31
N GLY A 55 -0.75 -0.91 -2.68
CA GLY A 55 -1.68 -0.01 -3.37
C GLY A 55 -0.97 0.93 -4.36
N LEU A 56 0.21 1.43 -4.01
CA LEU A 56 1.04 2.22 -4.93
C LEU A 56 1.52 1.37 -6.12
N CYS A 57 1.96 0.12 -5.87
CA CYS A 57 2.31 -0.80 -6.96
C CYS A 57 1.10 -1.13 -7.85
N PHE A 58 -0.11 -1.20 -7.28
CA PHE A 58 -1.34 -1.42 -8.04
C PHE A 58 -1.55 -0.30 -9.07
N LEU A 59 -1.56 0.96 -8.61
CA LEU A 59 -1.71 2.12 -9.51
C LEU A 59 -0.53 2.30 -10.46
N ALA A 60 0.69 1.94 -10.04
CA ALA A 60 1.84 2.00 -10.94
C ALA A 60 1.73 0.99 -12.11
N ASN A 61 1.03 -0.14 -11.89
CA ASN A 61 0.77 -1.14 -12.92
C ASN A 61 -0.39 -0.73 -13.83
N ASP A 62 -1.47 -0.21 -13.25
CA ASP A 62 -2.63 0.31 -13.97
C ASP A 62 -3.06 1.67 -13.39
N PRO A 63 -2.54 2.80 -13.93
CA PRO A 63 -2.80 4.13 -13.39
C PRO A 63 -4.24 4.60 -13.49
N GLN A 64 -5.08 3.92 -14.29
CA GLN A 64 -6.48 4.29 -14.50
C GLN A 64 -7.44 3.48 -13.63
N ASP A 65 -6.96 2.39 -13.01
CA ASP A 65 -7.81 1.49 -12.22
C ASP A 65 -7.99 1.95 -10.76
N GLY A 66 -8.53 3.16 -10.59
CA GLY A 66 -8.86 3.66 -9.25
C GLY A 66 -9.94 2.82 -8.55
N LYS A 67 -10.89 2.26 -9.32
CA LYS A 67 -11.95 1.39 -8.78
C LYS A 67 -11.37 0.09 -8.23
N GLY A 68 -10.46 -0.56 -8.95
CA GLY A 68 -9.78 -1.76 -8.50
C GLY A 68 -8.96 -1.53 -7.24
N LEU A 69 -8.27 -0.38 -7.13
CA LEU A 69 -7.60 0.00 -5.89
C LEU A 69 -8.59 0.15 -4.72
N TYR A 70 -9.73 0.81 -4.96
CA TYR A 70 -10.75 0.98 -3.93
C TYR A 70 -11.32 -0.36 -3.45
N ASP A 71 -11.65 -1.26 -4.38
CA ASP A 71 -12.14 -2.60 -4.09
C ASP A 71 -11.10 -3.39 -3.25
N LYS A 72 -9.81 -3.30 -3.61
CA LYS A 72 -8.71 -3.89 -2.82
C LYS A 72 -8.58 -3.29 -1.42
N LEU A 73 -8.72 -1.98 -1.29
CA LEU A 73 -8.69 -1.31 0.00
C LEU A 73 -9.83 -1.80 0.91
N MET A 74 -11.02 -2.06 0.36
CA MET A 74 -12.13 -2.61 1.13
C MET A 74 -11.84 -4.02 1.62
N GLU A 75 -11.28 -4.89 0.78
CA GLU A 75 -10.81 -6.23 1.21
C GLU A 75 -9.77 -6.12 2.35
N TRP A 76 -8.79 -5.23 2.23
CA TRP A 76 -7.78 -5.04 3.28
C TRP A 76 -8.37 -4.53 4.60
N LYS A 77 -9.42 -3.70 4.55
CA LYS A 77 -10.13 -3.23 5.75
C LYS A 77 -10.94 -4.33 6.43
N GLU A 78 -11.50 -5.26 5.67
CA GLU A 78 -12.20 -6.42 6.22
C GLU A 78 -11.24 -7.36 6.97
N ILE A 79 -10.05 -7.59 6.39
CA ILE A 79 -9.02 -8.46 6.97
C ILE A 79 -8.28 -7.76 8.12
N ASN A 80 -8.05 -6.45 8.01
CA ASN A 80 -7.41 -5.62 9.02
C ASN A 80 -8.32 -4.46 9.47
N PRO A 81 -9.18 -4.67 10.47
CA PRO A 81 -10.01 -3.60 11.01
C PRO A 81 -9.21 -2.40 11.55
N SER A 82 -7.95 -2.58 11.94
CA SER A 82 -7.10 -1.47 12.40
C SER A 82 -6.55 -0.59 11.27
N LEU A 83 -6.64 -1.06 10.02
CA LEU A 83 -6.43 -0.23 8.84
C LEU A 83 -7.53 0.83 8.74
N SER A 84 -8.76 0.48 9.14
CA SER A 84 -9.89 1.41 9.14
C SER A 84 -9.63 2.56 10.14
N GLY A 85 -9.57 3.78 9.63
CA GLY A 85 -9.24 4.98 10.40
C GLY A 85 -7.74 5.31 10.47
N SER A 86 -6.87 4.48 9.89
CA SER A 86 -5.46 4.82 9.71
C SER A 86 -5.27 5.89 8.64
N ARG A 87 -4.17 6.63 8.73
CA ARG A 87 -3.82 7.66 7.74
C ARG A 87 -3.48 7.02 6.39
N GLU A 88 -2.87 5.85 6.44
CA GLU A 88 -2.50 5.00 5.32
C GLU A 88 -3.74 4.59 4.51
N CYS A 89 -4.81 4.18 5.21
CA CYS A 89 -6.09 3.88 4.57
C CYS A 89 -6.73 5.11 3.92
N ASN A 90 -6.72 6.25 4.61
CA ASN A 90 -7.28 7.48 4.07
C ASN A 90 -6.50 7.97 2.85
N PHE A 91 -5.18 7.83 2.85
CA PHE A 91 -4.32 8.15 1.72
C PHE A 91 -4.67 7.31 0.49
N LEU A 92 -4.72 5.98 0.63
CA LEU A 92 -5.09 5.09 -0.48
C LEU A 92 -6.52 5.33 -0.99
N ALA A 93 -7.46 5.62 -0.10
CA ALA A 93 -8.84 5.94 -0.49
C ALA A 93 -8.89 7.23 -1.32
N LYS A 94 -8.17 8.28 -0.90
CA LYS A 94 -8.08 9.53 -1.64
C LYS A 94 -7.43 9.35 -3.01
N LEU A 95 -6.33 8.58 -3.08
CA LEU A 95 -5.70 8.26 -4.36
C LEU A 95 -6.68 7.53 -5.29
N ALA A 96 -7.38 6.51 -4.79
CA ALA A 96 -8.34 5.74 -5.56
C ALA A 96 -9.47 6.63 -6.10
N LEU A 97 -10.04 7.50 -5.26
CA LEU A 97 -11.10 8.42 -5.66
C LEU A 97 -10.62 9.44 -6.68
N ALA A 98 -9.45 10.05 -6.47
CA ALA A 98 -8.86 10.99 -7.42
C ALA A 98 -8.63 10.35 -8.80
N VAL A 99 -8.18 9.09 -8.85
CA VAL A 99 -8.06 8.34 -10.11
C VAL A 99 -9.42 8.04 -10.74
N ILE A 100 -10.43 7.66 -9.95
CA ILE A 100 -11.80 7.41 -10.44
C ILE A 100 -12.40 8.68 -11.07
N GLU A 101 -12.15 9.83 -10.45
CA GLU A 101 -12.67 11.13 -10.88
C GLU A 101 -11.82 11.80 -11.98
N ASP A 102 -10.67 11.19 -12.34
CA ASP A 102 -9.66 11.76 -13.24
C ASP A 102 -9.18 13.16 -12.77
N ASP A 103 -9.12 13.35 -11.45
CA ASP A 103 -8.73 14.60 -10.80
C ASP A 103 -7.25 14.56 -10.37
N VAL A 104 -6.39 15.10 -11.24
CA VAL A 104 -4.94 15.18 -10.99
C VAL A 104 -4.59 16.15 -9.85
N ASP A 105 -5.43 17.17 -9.60
CA ASP A 105 -5.16 18.14 -8.53
C ASP A 105 -5.41 17.50 -7.16
N GLU A 106 -6.52 16.77 -7.01
CA GLU A 106 -6.82 16.03 -5.77
C GLU A 106 -5.82 14.87 -5.55
N LEU A 107 -5.35 14.22 -6.62
CA LEU A 107 -4.28 13.21 -6.53
C LEU A 107 -3.00 13.82 -5.93
N ASN A 108 -2.57 14.96 -6.47
CA ASN A 108 -1.38 15.66 -5.98
C ASN A 108 -1.55 16.17 -4.55
N GLU A 109 -2.75 16.66 -4.20
CA GLU A 109 -3.04 17.11 -2.84
C GLU A 109 -3.04 15.95 -1.84
N ALA A 110 -3.56 14.78 -2.23
CA ALA A 110 -3.50 13.57 -1.40
C ALA A 110 -2.05 13.18 -1.09
N ILE A 111 -1.15 13.25 -2.08
CA ILE A 111 0.28 12.99 -1.92
C ILE A 111 0.93 14.00 -0.98
N ARG A 112 0.72 15.31 -1.22
CA ARG A 112 1.29 16.38 -0.39
C ARG A 112 0.82 16.30 1.06
N SER A 113 -0.47 16.06 1.26
CA SER A 113 -1.05 15.90 2.60
C SER A 113 -0.40 14.75 3.35
N HIS A 114 -0.17 13.61 2.67
CA HIS A 114 0.52 12.47 3.27
C HIS A 114 1.99 12.79 3.58
N GLU A 115 2.72 13.37 2.63
CA GLU A 115 4.14 13.70 2.75
C GLU A 115 4.44 14.70 3.87
N SER A 116 3.55 15.67 4.08
CA SER A 116 3.69 16.70 5.14
C SER A 116 3.74 16.12 6.56
N ILE A 117 3.20 14.91 6.75
CA ILE A 117 3.09 14.25 8.05
C ILE A 117 4.07 13.06 8.13
N SER A 118 4.14 12.29 7.04
CA SER A 118 5.00 11.12 6.89
C SER A 118 5.90 11.33 5.69
N LYS A 119 7.16 11.70 5.94
CA LYS A 119 8.13 11.89 4.86
C LYS A 119 8.22 10.61 4.04
N LEU A 120 7.91 10.71 2.75
CA LEU A 120 8.04 9.61 1.81
C LEU A 120 9.52 9.23 1.70
N SER A 121 9.79 7.93 1.61
CA SER A 121 11.14 7.43 1.36
C SER A 121 11.54 7.71 -0.09
N ASP A 122 12.82 7.50 -0.41
CA ASP A 122 13.31 7.53 -1.80
C ASP A 122 12.65 6.45 -2.69
N TRP A 123 12.04 5.43 -2.06
CA TRP A 123 11.08 4.51 -2.67
C TRP A 123 9.67 5.05 -2.50
#